data_AF-A0AAU9PI48-F1
#
_entry.id   AF-A0AAU9PI48-F1
#
_cell.length_a   1.000
_cell.length_b   1.000
_cell.length_c   1.000
_cell.angle_alpha   90.00
_cell.angle_beta   90.00
_cell.angle_gamma   90.00
#
_symmetry.space_group_name_H-M   'P 1'
#
loop_
_entity.id
_entity.type
_entity.pdbx_description
1 polymer ?
#
loop_
_entity_poly.entity_id
_entity_poly.type
_entity_poly.pdbx_seq_one_letter_code
_entity_poly.pdbx_strand_id
1 'polypeptide(L)'
;MDSTATGLKRNSNDIAWEFAICPYPTNLHKLKCTLCGKVYSGGASRMKQHIAHVKGNVAPCQKSTKDDQLRCRDAINEGKLKKKGKQAHDEALRSEVRFDTNENISIDTDEIENNFGSLREPYVIGPMDNFANTLNPEESLKSGKGKKVDINNAIRKERISTVKSFIGRWAYECAIPFHAFEKDSFKMMVEVIGQYGTGLPTPTRYELSNTILKKEVERTKNLVKKNEEEWKQDGCSIMTDAWSDRKRRSIMNLCVNSKMGTVFLSSKECSDEAHTSQHIYEYVESCIQEVGPEHVVQIVTDNATNNMGAAKLLKEKRPKIFWTSCATHTINLMLEGIGGLPRFKKVLDQAKQLTIFIYAHHKTLAMMRKFTNKRDIIRPGVTRFASAYLTLQSLSEKKEQLRHMFSSNEWEECKFSNAVKGRSSHTLVTGSTFWAGVALCLKVFSPLVKVLRMVDADWKPSMGFVYGEIKKAKKEIIDALGGNKKAYEPIINIISKKMKGRLDSKLHLTAYLLNPYYHYKDP
;
A
#
# COMPACT_ATOMS: atom_id res chain seq x y z
N MET A 1 46.76 -29.90 -28.13
CA MET A 1 46.35 -29.79 -26.72
C MET A 1 44.90 -29.35 -26.70
N ASP A 2 44.01 -30.30 -26.39
CA ASP A 2 42.55 -30.16 -26.42
C ASP A 2 42.05 -29.13 -25.40
N SER A 3 41.29 -28.14 -25.87
CA SER A 3 40.57 -27.21 -24.99
C SER A 3 39.27 -27.85 -24.51
N THR A 4 39.27 -28.33 -23.27
CA THR A 4 38.06 -28.77 -22.57
C THR A 4 37.17 -27.57 -22.25
N ALA A 5 36.20 -27.28 -23.12
CA ALA A 5 35.14 -26.32 -22.85
C ALA A 5 34.28 -26.80 -21.67
N THR A 6 34.47 -26.19 -20.51
CA THR A 6 33.65 -26.37 -19.31
C THR A 6 32.26 -25.78 -19.57
N GLY A 7 31.34 -26.62 -20.06
CA GLY A 7 29.95 -26.23 -20.30
C GLY A 7 29.25 -25.81 -18.99
N LEU A 8 28.58 -24.66 -19.01
CA LEU A 8 27.78 -24.16 -17.89
C LEU A 8 26.65 -25.15 -17.55
N LYS A 9 26.59 -25.61 -16.29
CA LYS A 9 25.44 -26.30 -15.72
C LYS A 9 24.52 -25.28 -15.06
N ARG A 10 23.21 -25.38 -15.32
CA ARG A 10 22.21 -24.54 -14.66
C ARG A 10 22.01 -25.03 -13.22
N ASN A 11 21.91 -24.12 -12.25
CA ASN A 11 21.61 -24.47 -10.86
C ASN A 11 20.14 -24.92 -10.73
N SER A 12 19.89 -26.22 -10.94
CA SER A 12 18.56 -26.82 -11.02
C SER A 12 18.63 -28.27 -10.57
N ASN A 13 17.75 -28.69 -9.66
CA ASN A 13 17.65 -30.06 -9.17
C ASN A 13 16.95 -31.02 -10.15
N ASP A 14 16.92 -30.69 -11.45
CA ASP A 14 16.28 -31.53 -12.46
C ASP A 14 17.32 -32.54 -12.96
N ILE A 15 16.98 -33.83 -12.89
CA ILE A 15 17.84 -34.95 -13.31
C ILE A 15 18.39 -34.79 -14.74
N ALA A 16 17.70 -34.04 -15.61
CA ALA A 16 18.19 -33.72 -16.94
C ALA A 16 19.60 -33.11 -16.96
N TRP A 17 19.99 -32.37 -15.92
CA TRP A 17 21.28 -31.68 -15.81
C TRP A 17 22.44 -32.58 -15.38
N GLU A 18 22.16 -33.82 -14.97
CA GLU A 18 23.19 -34.85 -14.84
C GLU A 18 23.73 -35.25 -16.22
N PHE A 19 22.85 -35.22 -17.24
CA PHE A 19 23.13 -35.67 -18.60
C PHE A 19 23.26 -34.54 -19.62
N ALA A 20 23.16 -33.27 -19.18
CA ALA A 20 23.17 -32.11 -20.06
C ALA A 20 24.18 -31.04 -19.62
N ILE A 21 24.82 -30.44 -20.62
CA ILE A 21 25.56 -29.17 -20.48
C ILE A 21 24.99 -28.14 -21.45
N CYS A 22 25.12 -26.86 -21.10
CA CYS A 22 24.74 -25.76 -21.98
C CYS A 22 25.96 -25.34 -22.83
N PRO A 23 26.02 -25.69 -24.13
CA PRO A 23 27.13 -25.31 -25.00
C PRO A 23 27.10 -23.83 -25.40
N TYR A 24 25.96 -23.14 -25.25
CA TYR A 24 25.78 -21.75 -25.69
C TYR A 24 25.19 -20.88 -24.56
N PRO A 25 25.95 -19.98 -23.94
CA PRO A 25 25.47 -19.09 -22.88
C PRO A 25 24.29 -18.19 -23.31
N THR A 26 24.21 -17.90 -24.61
CA THR A 26 23.19 -17.04 -25.22
C THR A 26 21.87 -17.77 -25.54
N ASN A 27 21.83 -19.12 -25.50
CA ASN A 27 20.62 -19.89 -25.79
C ASN A 27 20.47 -21.11 -24.86
N LEU A 28 19.82 -20.86 -23.72
CA LEU A 28 19.58 -21.83 -22.66
C LEU A 28 18.61 -22.97 -23.05
N HIS A 29 17.96 -22.89 -24.22
CA HIS A 29 17.05 -23.94 -24.71
C HIS A 29 17.75 -25.02 -25.53
N LYS A 30 19.02 -24.82 -25.91
CA LYS A 30 19.85 -25.82 -26.59
C LYS A 30 20.75 -26.53 -25.59
N LEU A 31 20.55 -27.82 -25.39
CA LEU A 31 21.32 -28.64 -24.46
C LEU A 31 22.13 -29.69 -25.21
N LYS A 32 23.39 -29.89 -24.80
CA LYS A 32 24.26 -30.96 -25.32
C LYS A 32 24.23 -32.12 -24.34
N CYS A 33 23.94 -33.32 -24.84
CA CYS A 33 23.99 -34.55 -24.09
C CYS A 33 25.45 -34.89 -23.75
N THR A 34 25.78 -35.11 -22.47
CA THR A 34 27.13 -35.48 -22.03
C THR A 34 27.51 -36.90 -22.42
N LEU A 35 26.53 -37.78 -22.62
CA LEU A 35 26.77 -39.18 -22.97
C LEU A 35 27.07 -39.37 -24.47
N CYS A 36 26.20 -38.87 -25.35
CA CYS A 36 26.32 -39.08 -26.80
C CYS A 36 26.78 -37.85 -27.59
N GLY A 37 26.98 -36.70 -26.94
CA GLY A 37 27.47 -35.48 -27.58
C GLY A 37 26.46 -34.74 -28.47
N LYS A 38 25.26 -35.29 -28.71
CA LYS A 38 24.22 -34.66 -29.54
C LYS A 38 23.61 -33.43 -28.87
N VAL A 39 23.26 -32.44 -29.68
CA VAL A 39 22.63 -31.19 -29.23
C VAL A 39 21.15 -31.19 -29.59
N TYR A 40 20.30 -30.87 -28.63
CA TYR A 40 18.84 -30.81 -28.81
C TYR A 40 18.31 -29.44 -28.42
N SER A 41 17.40 -28.88 -29.22
CA SER A 41 16.58 -27.71 -28.87
C SER A 41 15.35 -28.19 -28.10
N GLY A 42 14.99 -27.51 -27.00
CA GLY A 42 13.80 -27.82 -26.18
C GLY A 42 14.08 -28.19 -24.71
N GLY A 43 15.29 -27.91 -24.23
CA GLY A 43 15.63 -27.93 -22.80
C GLY A 43 15.57 -29.30 -22.13
N ALA A 44 15.48 -29.27 -20.80
CA ALA A 44 15.57 -30.44 -19.91
C ALA A 44 14.52 -31.53 -20.21
N SER A 45 13.33 -31.15 -20.68
CA SER A 45 12.25 -32.10 -21.00
C SER A 45 12.64 -33.03 -22.18
N ARG A 46 13.17 -32.46 -23.27
CA ARG A 46 13.64 -33.26 -24.41
C ARG A 46 14.91 -34.04 -24.10
N MET A 47 15.76 -33.53 -23.20
CA MET A 47 16.90 -34.31 -22.71
C MET A 47 16.46 -35.56 -21.95
N LYS A 48 15.47 -35.45 -21.04
CA LYS A 48 14.92 -36.63 -20.35
C LYS A 48 14.31 -37.64 -21.32
N GLN A 49 13.62 -37.17 -22.37
CA GLN A 49 13.06 -38.06 -23.41
C GLN A 49 14.16 -38.78 -24.22
N HIS A 50 15.25 -38.08 -24.55
CA HIS A 50 16.42 -38.63 -25.23
C HIS A 50 17.10 -39.74 -24.41
N ILE A 51 17.32 -39.50 -23.11
CA ILE A 51 17.95 -40.47 -22.21
C ILE A 51 16.99 -41.63 -21.89
N ALA A 52 15.69 -41.37 -21.68
CA ALA A 52 14.70 -42.39 -21.34
C ALA A 52 14.17 -43.20 -22.54
N HIS A 53 14.67 -42.95 -23.75
CA HIS A 53 14.25 -43.60 -25.00
C HIS A 53 12.73 -43.50 -25.24
N VAL A 54 12.15 -42.35 -24.92
CA VAL A 54 10.72 -42.11 -25.16
C VAL A 54 10.54 -41.83 -26.65
N LYS A 55 9.83 -42.73 -27.35
CA LYS A 55 9.54 -42.59 -28.79
C LYS A 55 8.76 -41.31 -29.08
N GLY A 56 9.12 -40.61 -30.15
CA GLY A 56 8.43 -39.40 -30.62
C GLY A 56 9.40 -38.29 -31.03
N ASN A 57 9.58 -37.29 -30.16
CA ASN A 57 10.17 -36.01 -30.53
C ASN A 57 11.70 -35.96 -30.58
N VAL A 58 12.41 -36.98 -30.09
CA VAL A 58 13.87 -36.98 -29.97
C VAL A 58 14.43 -38.38 -30.22
N ALA A 59 15.55 -38.47 -30.94
CA ALA A 59 16.25 -39.75 -31.15
C ALA A 59 16.77 -40.30 -29.81
N PRO A 60 16.80 -41.63 -29.59
CA PRO A 60 17.29 -42.22 -28.35
C PRO A 60 18.82 -42.06 -28.17
N CYS A 61 19.27 -42.03 -26.92
CA CYS A 61 20.69 -41.99 -26.59
C CYS A 61 21.34 -43.36 -26.78
N GLN A 62 22.32 -43.46 -27.66
CA GLN A 62 23.04 -44.73 -27.91
C GLN A 62 23.98 -45.14 -26.77
N LYS A 63 24.23 -44.24 -25.80
CA LYS A 63 25.19 -44.42 -24.71
C LYS A 63 24.57 -44.35 -23.31
N SER A 64 23.24 -44.24 -23.20
CA SER A 64 22.55 -44.23 -21.90
C SER A 64 22.40 -45.64 -21.34
N THR A 65 22.75 -45.84 -20.07
CA THR A 65 22.57 -47.13 -19.39
C THR A 65 21.10 -47.43 -19.12
N LYS A 66 20.77 -48.68 -18.74
CA LYS A 66 19.39 -49.05 -18.34
C LYS A 66 18.96 -48.29 -17.07
N ASP A 67 19.90 -47.99 -16.17
CA ASP A 67 19.64 -47.19 -14.97
C ASP A 67 19.31 -45.73 -15.31
N ASP A 68 20.11 -45.08 -16.17
CA ASP A 68 19.84 -43.71 -16.64
C ASP A 68 18.46 -43.59 -17.31
N GLN A 69 18.09 -44.61 -18.09
CA GLN A 69 16.80 -44.70 -18.77
C GLN A 69 15.65 -44.76 -17.77
N LEU A 70 15.75 -45.62 -16.74
CA LEU A 70 14.75 -45.76 -15.69
C LEU A 70 14.61 -44.45 -14.90
N ARG A 71 15.71 -43.88 -14.42
CA ARG A 71 15.69 -42.64 -13.64
C ARG A 71 15.05 -41.47 -14.40
N CYS A 72 15.37 -41.31 -15.69
CA CYS A 72 14.74 -40.28 -16.53
C CYS A 72 13.26 -40.58 -16.84
N ARG A 73 12.89 -41.86 -17.00
CA ARG A 73 11.50 -42.29 -17.25
C ARG A 73 10.63 -42.07 -16.00
N ASP A 74 11.15 -42.39 -14.83
CA ASP A 74 10.49 -42.18 -13.54
C ASP A 74 10.25 -40.69 -13.31
N ALA A 75 11.26 -39.85 -13.55
CA ALA A 75 11.11 -38.38 -13.46
C ALA A 75 10.06 -37.82 -14.45
N ILE A 76 9.92 -38.39 -15.65
CA ILE A 76 8.86 -38.02 -16.61
C ILE A 76 7.48 -38.47 -16.11
N ASN A 77 7.37 -39.70 -15.60
CA ASN A 77 6.12 -40.27 -15.12
C ASN A 77 5.64 -39.58 -13.84
N GLU A 78 6.55 -39.30 -12.91
CA GLU A 78 6.27 -38.52 -11.70
C GLU A 78 5.73 -37.12 -12.06
N GLY A 79 6.33 -36.45 -13.05
CA GLY A 79 5.83 -35.18 -13.56
C GLY A 79 4.41 -35.26 -14.16
N LYS A 80 4.10 -36.35 -14.88
CA LYS A 80 2.75 -36.61 -15.42
C LYS A 80 1.74 -36.92 -14.32
N LEU A 81 2.13 -37.72 -13.33
CA LEU A 81 1.28 -38.07 -12.18
C LEU A 81 0.97 -36.84 -11.33
N LYS A 82 1.97 -35.99 -11.05
CA LYS A 82 1.75 -34.70 -10.36
C LYS A 82 0.77 -33.80 -11.13
N LYS A 83 0.87 -33.74 -12.46
CA LYS A 83 -0.06 -32.97 -13.30
C LYS A 83 -1.48 -33.53 -13.26
N LYS A 84 -1.65 -34.86 -13.39
CA LYS A 84 -2.96 -35.53 -13.29
C LYS A 84 -3.57 -35.36 -11.90
N GLY A 85 -2.77 -35.51 -10.84
CA GLY A 85 -3.21 -35.31 -9.45
C GLY A 85 -3.72 -33.89 -9.21
N LYS A 86 -3.02 -32.87 -9.74
CA LYS A 86 -3.50 -31.48 -9.69
C LYS A 86 -4.83 -31.31 -10.43
N GLN A 87 -4.95 -31.86 -11.63
CA GLN A 87 -6.20 -31.79 -12.41
C GLN A 87 -7.38 -32.45 -11.68
N ALA A 88 -7.16 -33.64 -11.11
CA ALA A 88 -8.16 -34.36 -10.34
C ALA A 88 -8.58 -33.59 -9.08
N HIS A 89 -7.62 -32.94 -8.40
CA HIS A 89 -7.91 -32.08 -7.26
C HIS A 89 -8.71 -30.83 -7.66
N ASP A 90 -8.31 -30.13 -8.73
CA ASP A 90 -9.04 -28.96 -9.24
C ASP A 90 -10.46 -29.33 -9.69
N GLU A 91 -10.65 -30.52 -10.26
CA GLU A 91 -11.95 -31.07 -10.66
C GLU A 91 -12.80 -31.47 -9.45
N ALA A 92 -12.20 -32.08 -8.42
CA ALA A 92 -12.87 -32.36 -7.16
C ALA A 92 -13.35 -31.08 -6.47
N LEU A 93 -12.50 -30.05 -6.38
CA LEU A 93 -12.88 -28.74 -5.84
C LEU A 93 -14.03 -28.10 -6.64
N ARG A 94 -14.02 -28.21 -7.97
CA ARG A 94 -15.11 -27.69 -8.81
C ARG A 94 -16.42 -28.47 -8.59
N SER A 95 -16.33 -29.76 -8.28
CA SER A 95 -17.50 -30.62 -8.03
C SER A 95 -18.18 -30.34 -6.70
N GLU A 96 -17.47 -29.74 -5.73
CA GLU A 96 -18.00 -29.24 -4.46
C GLU A 96 -18.85 -27.98 -4.62
N VAL A 97 -18.63 -27.20 -5.68
CA VAL A 97 -19.42 -25.98 -5.95
C VAL A 97 -20.71 -26.37 -6.67
N ARG A 98 -21.77 -26.65 -5.91
CA ARG A 98 -23.13 -26.88 -6.44
C ARG A 98 -24.07 -25.77 -6.01
N PHE A 99 -24.90 -25.30 -6.94
CA PHE A 99 -26.09 -24.50 -6.63
C PHE A 99 -27.25 -25.45 -6.24
N ASP A 100 -27.05 -26.30 -5.23
CA ASP A 100 -28.13 -27.13 -4.69
C ASP A 100 -28.86 -26.35 -3.58
N THR A 101 -30.17 -26.21 -3.75
CA THR A 101 -31.12 -25.34 -3.02
C THR A 101 -31.41 -25.80 -1.58
N ASN A 102 -30.41 -26.13 -0.76
CA ASN A 102 -30.70 -26.73 0.54
C ASN A 102 -29.66 -26.51 1.65
N GLU A 103 -29.11 -25.31 1.76
CA GLU A 103 -28.49 -24.89 3.03
C GLU A 103 -29.02 -23.52 3.48
N ASN A 104 -29.90 -23.56 4.49
CA ASN A 104 -30.42 -22.39 5.20
C ASN A 104 -29.29 -21.60 5.88
N ILE A 105 -28.66 -20.70 5.15
CA ILE A 105 -27.86 -19.61 5.72
C ILE A 105 -28.78 -18.39 5.80
N SER A 106 -29.31 -18.13 6.99
CA SER A 106 -30.09 -16.91 7.26
C SER A 106 -29.16 -15.70 7.35
N ILE A 107 -29.13 -14.89 6.29
CA ILE A 107 -28.53 -13.55 6.30
C ILE A 107 -29.62 -12.56 5.91
N ASP A 108 -29.63 -11.44 6.62
CA ASP A 108 -30.61 -10.36 6.53
C ASP A 108 -30.79 -9.88 5.08
N THR A 109 -31.97 -10.18 4.51
CA THR A 109 -32.27 -10.04 3.08
C THR A 109 -32.52 -8.60 2.63
N ASP A 110 -32.65 -7.68 3.59
CA ASP A 110 -33.06 -6.30 3.32
C ASP A 110 -31.91 -5.40 2.83
N GLU A 111 -30.64 -5.78 3.07
CA GLU A 111 -29.48 -5.03 2.55
C GLU A 111 -29.15 -5.31 1.07
N ILE A 112 -29.66 -6.41 0.48
CA ILE A 112 -29.27 -6.86 -0.86
C ILE A 112 -30.04 -6.13 -1.97
N GLU A 113 -31.29 -5.72 -1.72
CA GLU A 113 -32.15 -5.08 -2.73
C GLU A 113 -31.75 -3.63 -3.06
N ASN A 114 -31.09 -2.93 -2.14
CA ASN A 114 -30.76 -1.51 -2.31
C ASN A 114 -29.54 -1.20 -3.20
N ASN A 115 -28.73 -2.21 -3.58
CA ASN A 115 -27.42 -1.96 -4.19
C ASN A 115 -27.32 -2.16 -5.72
N PHE A 116 -28.33 -2.70 -6.40
CA PHE A 116 -28.14 -3.16 -7.79
C PHE A 116 -29.17 -2.70 -8.85
N GLY A 117 -30.19 -1.89 -8.50
CA GLY A 117 -31.18 -1.43 -9.48
C GLY A 117 -31.90 -2.57 -10.22
N SER A 118 -32.72 -2.26 -11.23
CA SER A 118 -33.44 -3.29 -12.00
C SER A 118 -32.48 -4.13 -12.86
N LEU A 119 -32.06 -5.26 -12.30
CA LEU A 119 -31.16 -6.23 -12.92
C LEU A 119 -31.86 -7.02 -14.04
N ARG A 120 -31.37 -6.92 -15.29
CA ARG A 120 -31.80 -7.76 -16.41
C ARG A 120 -31.49 -9.25 -16.15
N GLU A 121 -32.34 -10.13 -16.65
CA GLU A 121 -32.19 -11.59 -16.52
C GLU A 121 -31.11 -12.15 -17.46
N PRO A 122 -30.27 -13.10 -16.99
CA PRO A 122 -29.48 -13.95 -17.89
C PRO A 122 -30.39 -15.02 -18.50
N TYR A 123 -30.57 -14.96 -19.81
CA TYR A 123 -31.38 -15.90 -20.57
C TYR A 123 -30.60 -17.18 -20.88
N VAL A 124 -31.10 -18.34 -20.43
CA VAL A 124 -30.68 -19.66 -20.90
C VAL A 124 -31.94 -20.45 -21.21
N ILE A 125 -32.27 -20.62 -22.50
CA ILE A 125 -33.38 -21.46 -22.97
C ILE A 125 -33.02 -22.92 -22.77
N GLY A 126 -33.88 -23.67 -22.09
CA GLY A 126 -33.80 -25.11 -22.04
C GLY A 126 -34.59 -25.77 -23.20
N PRO A 127 -34.22 -26.98 -23.63
CA PRO A 127 -34.92 -27.69 -24.70
C PRO A 127 -36.39 -28.04 -24.38
N MET A 128 -36.83 -27.94 -23.11
CA MET A 128 -38.22 -28.12 -22.69
C MET A 128 -39.13 -26.91 -22.96
N ASP A 129 -38.57 -25.70 -23.16
CA ASP A 129 -39.35 -24.46 -23.31
C ASP A 129 -40.02 -24.33 -24.69
N ASN A 130 -39.74 -25.26 -25.62
CA ASN A 130 -40.42 -25.37 -26.92
C ASN A 130 -41.81 -26.04 -26.85
N PHE A 131 -42.21 -26.61 -25.70
CA PHE A 131 -43.42 -27.43 -25.59
C PHE A 131 -44.52 -26.87 -24.66
N ALA A 132 -44.34 -25.68 -24.06
CA ALA A 132 -45.27 -25.16 -23.06
C ALA A 132 -45.82 -23.75 -23.37
N ASN A 133 -46.01 -23.40 -24.64
CA ASN A 133 -46.72 -22.18 -25.03
C ASN A 133 -48.13 -22.47 -25.54
N THR A 134 -49.05 -22.72 -24.61
CA THR A 134 -50.47 -22.40 -24.79
C THR A 134 -51.07 -22.19 -23.43
N LEU A 135 -51.30 -20.95 -23.02
CA LEU A 135 -52.43 -20.56 -22.17
C LEU A 135 -52.66 -19.05 -22.32
N ASN A 136 -53.93 -18.72 -22.52
CA ASN A 136 -54.50 -17.51 -23.13
C ASN A 136 -54.44 -16.28 -22.18
N PRO A 137 -54.22 -15.03 -22.64
CA PRO A 137 -54.01 -13.85 -21.77
C PRO A 137 -55.23 -13.29 -21.03
N GLU A 138 -56.39 -13.95 -21.02
CA GLU A 138 -57.64 -13.34 -20.54
C GLU A 138 -58.16 -13.87 -19.18
N GLU A 139 -57.57 -14.90 -18.59
CA GLU A 139 -58.02 -15.40 -17.27
C GLU A 139 -57.28 -14.83 -16.04
N SER A 140 -56.22 -14.03 -16.24
CA SER A 140 -55.38 -13.56 -15.11
C SER A 140 -55.89 -12.30 -14.37
N LEU A 141 -57.07 -11.78 -14.70
CA LEU A 141 -57.59 -10.54 -14.11
C LEU A 141 -58.62 -10.71 -12.98
N LYS A 142 -58.84 -11.93 -12.46
CA LYS A 142 -59.78 -12.15 -11.35
C LYS A 142 -59.25 -13.10 -10.28
N SER A 143 -58.43 -12.58 -9.36
CA SER A 143 -58.51 -12.87 -7.91
C SER A 143 -57.35 -12.23 -7.15
N GLY A 144 -57.66 -11.57 -6.05
CA GLY A 144 -56.74 -10.75 -5.26
C GLY A 144 -55.94 -11.50 -4.20
N LYS A 145 -54.93 -10.79 -3.70
CA LYS A 145 -54.20 -10.94 -2.43
C LYS A 145 -53.67 -12.34 -2.06
N GLY A 146 -52.49 -12.63 -2.61
CA GLY A 146 -51.44 -13.39 -1.94
C GLY A 146 -50.10 -12.95 -2.53
N LYS A 147 -49.17 -12.42 -1.73
CA LYS A 147 -47.77 -12.26 -2.18
C LYS A 147 -47.22 -13.69 -2.38
N LYS A 148 -47.37 -14.24 -3.59
CA LYS A 148 -46.51 -15.34 -4.03
C LYS A 148 -45.09 -14.80 -3.93
N VAL A 149 -44.31 -15.30 -2.97
CA VAL A 149 -42.87 -15.16 -3.03
C VAL A 149 -42.48 -15.83 -4.34
N ASP A 150 -42.05 -15.01 -5.29
CA ASP A 150 -41.61 -15.47 -6.59
C ASP A 150 -40.43 -16.42 -6.34
N ILE A 151 -40.64 -17.71 -6.59
CA ILE A 151 -39.67 -18.79 -6.35
C ILE A 151 -38.33 -18.45 -7.03
N ASN A 152 -38.40 -17.76 -8.17
CA ASN A 152 -37.22 -17.28 -8.90
C ASN A 152 -36.41 -16.25 -8.11
N ASN A 153 -37.08 -15.35 -7.37
CA ASN A 153 -36.39 -14.38 -6.51
C ASN A 153 -35.72 -15.05 -5.32
N ALA A 154 -36.34 -16.07 -4.72
CA ALA A 154 -35.72 -16.84 -3.62
C ALA A 154 -34.47 -17.59 -4.09
N ILE A 155 -34.56 -18.32 -5.21
CA ILE A 155 -33.42 -19.03 -5.82
C ILE A 155 -32.31 -18.06 -6.21
N ARG A 156 -32.65 -16.88 -6.75
CA ARG A 156 -31.67 -15.85 -7.11
C ARG A 156 -30.95 -15.30 -5.88
N LYS A 157 -31.67 -15.02 -4.78
CA LYS A 157 -31.08 -14.55 -3.52
C LYS A 157 -30.13 -15.60 -2.93
N GLU A 158 -30.51 -16.87 -2.97
CA GLU A 158 -29.67 -17.99 -2.51
C GLU A 158 -28.38 -18.09 -3.33
N ARG A 159 -28.47 -18.05 -4.67
CA ARG A 159 -27.28 -18.06 -5.55
C ARG A 159 -26.34 -16.89 -5.28
N ILE A 160 -26.89 -15.68 -5.08
CA ILE A 160 -26.10 -14.50 -4.73
C ILE A 160 -25.39 -14.70 -3.38
N SER A 161 -26.09 -15.25 -2.39
CA SER A 161 -25.53 -15.56 -1.08
C SER A 161 -24.36 -16.54 -1.18
N THR A 162 -24.52 -17.63 -1.94
CA THR A 162 -23.47 -18.63 -2.17
C THR A 162 -22.24 -18.00 -2.81
N VAL A 163 -22.40 -17.21 -3.88
CA VAL A 163 -21.27 -16.51 -4.54
C VAL A 163 -20.54 -15.60 -3.55
N LYS A 164 -21.29 -14.79 -2.77
CA LYS A 164 -20.71 -13.91 -1.75
C LYS A 164 -19.98 -14.70 -0.66
N SER A 165 -20.50 -15.86 -0.25
CA SER A 165 -19.88 -16.74 0.74
C SER A 165 -18.52 -17.27 0.26
N PHE A 166 -18.42 -17.73 -0.99
CA PHE A 166 -17.13 -18.18 -1.56
C PHE A 166 -16.12 -17.04 -1.71
N ILE A 167 -16.56 -15.85 -2.13
CA ILE A 167 -15.71 -14.65 -2.15
C ILE A 167 -15.21 -14.34 -0.73
N GLY A 168 -16.11 -14.38 0.26
CA GLY A 168 -15.79 -14.14 1.67
C GLY A 168 -14.80 -15.15 2.24
N ARG A 169 -14.95 -16.43 1.89
CA ARG A 169 -14.02 -17.50 2.29
C ARG A 169 -12.62 -17.26 1.75
N TRP A 170 -12.49 -17.03 0.44
CA TRP A 170 -11.20 -16.73 -0.19
C TRP A 170 -10.56 -15.46 0.42
N ALA A 171 -11.37 -14.43 0.63
CA ALA A 171 -10.93 -13.18 1.25
C ALA A 171 -10.40 -13.39 2.67
N TYR A 172 -11.09 -14.20 3.48
CA TYR A 172 -10.71 -14.52 4.85
C TYR A 172 -9.41 -15.32 4.89
N GLU A 173 -9.29 -16.36 4.06
CA GLU A 173 -8.08 -17.19 3.94
C GLU A 173 -6.86 -16.37 3.49
N CYS A 174 -7.06 -15.43 2.57
CA CYS A 174 -6.00 -14.56 2.04
C CYS A 174 -5.77 -13.28 2.86
N ALA A 175 -6.54 -13.07 3.95
CA ALA A 175 -6.51 -11.85 4.75
C ALA A 175 -6.62 -10.56 3.91
N ILE A 176 -7.54 -10.55 2.94
CA ILE A 176 -7.74 -9.41 2.04
C ILE A 176 -8.36 -8.24 2.80
N PRO A 177 -7.78 -7.03 2.73
CA PRO A 177 -8.35 -5.86 3.41
C PRO A 177 -9.64 -5.41 2.71
N PHE A 178 -10.64 -4.96 3.50
CA PHE A 178 -11.97 -4.62 2.99
C PHE A 178 -11.99 -3.59 1.84
N HIS A 179 -11.08 -2.61 1.85
CA HIS A 179 -10.96 -1.60 0.79
C HIS A 179 -10.66 -2.19 -0.60
N ALA A 180 -10.19 -3.44 -0.69
CA ALA A 180 -9.96 -4.11 -1.97
C ALA A 180 -11.28 -4.42 -2.70
N PHE A 181 -12.38 -4.69 -1.98
CA PHE A 181 -13.69 -4.97 -2.57
C PHE A 181 -14.39 -3.72 -3.11
N GLU A 182 -14.00 -2.54 -2.63
CA GLU A 182 -14.55 -1.26 -3.08
C GLU A 182 -13.96 -0.80 -4.42
N LYS A 183 -12.83 -1.40 -4.85
CA LYS A 183 -12.16 -1.05 -6.11
C LYS A 183 -13.01 -1.45 -7.31
N ASP A 184 -13.09 -0.58 -8.31
CA ASP A 184 -13.80 -0.88 -9.56
C ASP A 184 -13.20 -2.08 -10.30
N SER A 185 -11.89 -2.32 -10.16
CA SER A 185 -11.24 -3.51 -10.69
C SER A 185 -11.80 -4.81 -10.11
N PHE A 186 -12.24 -4.82 -8.85
CA PHE A 186 -12.91 -5.98 -8.25
C PHE A 186 -14.30 -6.19 -8.86
N LYS A 187 -15.08 -5.12 -9.04
CA LYS A 187 -16.39 -5.17 -9.70
C LYS A 187 -16.27 -5.71 -11.14
N MET A 188 -15.29 -5.19 -11.89
CA MET A 188 -14.98 -5.67 -13.25
C MET A 188 -14.53 -7.13 -13.27
N MET A 189 -13.73 -7.57 -12.29
CA MET A 189 -13.31 -8.97 -12.19
C MET A 189 -14.51 -9.90 -12.00
N VAL A 190 -15.44 -9.56 -11.09
CA VAL A 190 -16.65 -10.36 -10.86
C VAL A 190 -17.52 -10.43 -12.12
N GLU A 191 -17.70 -9.29 -12.80
CA GLU A 191 -18.47 -9.22 -14.06
C GLU A 191 -17.86 -10.12 -15.15
N VAL A 192 -16.54 -10.02 -15.39
CA VAL A 192 -15.86 -10.81 -16.43
C VAL A 192 -15.86 -12.30 -16.11
N ILE A 193 -15.70 -12.69 -14.83
CA ILE A 193 -15.82 -14.09 -14.40
C ILE A 193 -17.25 -14.59 -14.64
N GLY A 194 -18.25 -13.79 -14.32
CA GLY A 194 -19.67 -14.11 -14.56
C GLY A 194 -19.97 -14.31 -16.05
N GLN A 195 -19.45 -13.43 -16.91
CA GLN A 195 -19.62 -13.52 -18.37
C GLN A 195 -18.93 -14.74 -18.99
N TYR A 196 -17.77 -15.16 -18.46
CA TYR A 196 -17.08 -16.36 -18.94
C TYR A 196 -17.86 -17.64 -18.60
N GLY A 197 -18.46 -17.70 -17.40
CA GLY A 197 -19.21 -18.86 -16.93
C GLY A 197 -18.34 -19.96 -16.34
N THR A 198 -18.89 -21.19 -16.29
CA THR A 198 -18.26 -22.32 -15.61
C THR A 198 -17.03 -22.83 -16.35
N GLY A 199 -16.00 -23.24 -15.59
CA GLY A 199 -14.82 -23.92 -16.16
C GLY A 199 -13.62 -23.02 -16.43
N LEU A 200 -13.67 -21.72 -16.09
CA LEU A 200 -12.54 -20.80 -16.18
C LEU A 200 -11.30 -21.42 -15.48
N PRO A 201 -10.18 -21.65 -16.21
CA PRO A 201 -8.93 -22.05 -15.57
C PRO A 201 -8.39 -20.88 -14.75
N THR A 202 -7.99 -21.16 -13.51
CA THR A 202 -7.37 -20.14 -12.66
C THR A 202 -5.97 -19.81 -13.18
N PRO A 203 -5.58 -18.52 -13.18
CA PRO A 203 -4.26 -18.13 -13.64
C PRO A 203 -3.19 -18.69 -12.70
N THR A 204 -2.14 -19.27 -13.29
CA THR A 204 -1.02 -19.80 -12.52
C THR A 204 -0.14 -18.67 -12.00
N ARG A 205 0.62 -18.95 -10.92
CA ARG A 205 1.63 -18.01 -10.40
C ARG A 205 2.60 -17.52 -11.50
N TYR A 206 2.99 -18.40 -12.41
CA TYR A 206 3.90 -18.07 -13.51
C TYR A 206 3.26 -17.11 -14.51
N GLU A 207 2.00 -17.36 -14.92
CA GLU A 207 1.27 -16.47 -15.83
C GLU A 207 1.04 -15.10 -15.20
N LEU A 208 0.67 -15.06 -13.91
CA LEU A 208 0.52 -13.81 -13.17
C LEU A 208 1.82 -13.02 -13.13
N SER A 209 2.92 -13.62 -12.66
CA SER A 209 4.16 -12.88 -12.44
C SER A 209 4.91 -12.50 -13.74
N ASN A 210 4.87 -13.35 -14.77
CA ASN A 210 5.68 -13.15 -15.96
C ASN A 210 4.92 -12.53 -17.14
N THR A 211 3.60 -12.67 -17.19
CA THR A 211 2.82 -12.25 -18.36
C THR A 211 1.79 -11.20 -17.98
N ILE A 212 0.86 -11.52 -17.08
CA ILE A 212 -0.31 -10.68 -16.81
C ILE A 212 0.12 -9.38 -16.11
N LEU A 213 0.89 -9.46 -15.02
CA LEU A 213 1.34 -8.27 -14.31
C LEU A 213 2.31 -7.42 -15.13
N LYS A 214 3.12 -8.02 -16.01
CA LYS A 214 3.99 -7.25 -16.92
C LYS A 214 3.18 -6.48 -17.96
N LYS A 215 2.13 -7.09 -18.53
CA LYS A 215 1.18 -6.40 -19.41
C LYS A 215 0.48 -5.26 -18.69
N GLU A 216 0.13 -5.45 -17.41
CA GLU A 216 -0.50 -4.39 -16.61
C GLU A 216 0.46 -3.22 -16.33
N VAL A 217 1.73 -3.49 -16.10
CA VAL A 217 2.78 -2.44 -16.04
C VAL A 217 2.88 -1.70 -17.36
N GLU A 218 2.89 -2.40 -18.50
CA GLU A 218 2.92 -1.78 -19.83
C GLU A 218 1.67 -0.94 -20.11
N ARG A 219 0.48 -1.45 -19.75
CA ARG A 219 -0.79 -0.71 -19.82
C ARG A 219 -0.70 0.58 -18.99
N THR A 220 -0.18 0.48 -17.77
CA THR A 220 -0.01 1.64 -16.87
C THR A 220 0.98 2.65 -17.46
N LYS A 221 2.12 2.20 -18.00
CA LYS A 221 3.08 3.07 -18.70
C LYS A 221 2.43 3.79 -19.89
N ASN A 222 1.58 3.12 -20.65
CA ASN A 222 0.87 3.76 -21.76
C ASN A 222 -0.12 4.84 -21.28
N LEU A 223 -0.75 4.66 -20.11
CA LEU A 223 -1.59 5.70 -19.51
C LEU A 223 -0.76 6.93 -19.07
N VAL A 224 0.48 6.71 -18.60
CA VAL A 224 1.40 7.77 -18.16
C VAL A 224 1.92 8.63 -19.31
N LYS A 225 1.95 8.13 -20.56
CA LYS A 225 2.39 8.92 -21.74
C LYS A 225 1.64 10.25 -21.89
N LYS A 226 0.36 10.29 -21.52
CA LYS A 226 -0.41 11.53 -21.53
C LYS A 226 0.15 12.56 -20.54
N ASN A 227 0.59 12.11 -19.37
CA ASN A 227 1.29 12.95 -18.40
C ASN A 227 2.66 13.38 -18.97
N GLU A 228 3.41 12.48 -19.60
CA GLU A 228 4.70 12.81 -20.22
C GLU A 228 4.58 13.91 -21.29
N GLU A 229 3.51 13.91 -22.09
CA GLU A 229 3.23 14.99 -23.06
C GLU A 229 2.94 16.33 -22.38
N GLU A 230 2.21 16.32 -21.26
CA GLU A 230 1.91 17.53 -20.49
C GLU A 230 3.15 18.08 -19.77
N TRP A 231 4.06 17.21 -19.29
CA TRP A 231 5.34 17.63 -18.72
C TRP A 231 6.16 18.47 -19.72
N LYS A 232 6.03 18.19 -21.03
CA LYS A 232 6.71 18.95 -22.08
C LYS A 232 6.14 20.35 -22.30
N GLN A 233 4.85 20.55 -21.99
CA GLN A 233 4.16 21.81 -22.21
C GLN A 233 4.29 22.75 -21.01
N ASP A 234 3.92 22.26 -19.83
CA ASP A 234 3.79 23.08 -18.62
C ASP A 234 4.95 22.87 -17.62
N GLY A 235 5.77 21.84 -17.84
CA GLY A 235 6.83 21.42 -16.94
C GLY A 235 6.34 20.57 -15.75
N CYS A 236 7.28 19.98 -15.02
CA CYS A 236 6.96 19.11 -13.89
C CYS A 236 7.92 19.28 -12.70
N SER A 237 7.52 18.73 -11.56
CA SER A 237 8.33 18.68 -10.34
C SER A 237 8.69 17.24 -9.99
N ILE A 238 9.98 16.94 -9.86
CA ILE A 238 10.45 15.63 -9.38
C ILE A 238 10.45 15.64 -7.86
N MET A 239 9.88 14.61 -7.26
CA MET A 239 9.83 14.39 -5.82
C MET A 239 10.56 13.10 -5.47
N THR A 240 11.43 13.16 -4.47
CA THR A 240 12.06 11.96 -3.92
C THR A 240 11.73 11.80 -2.45
N ASP A 241 11.39 10.56 -2.07
CA ASP A 241 11.15 10.17 -0.68
C ASP A 241 11.98 8.94 -0.37
N ALA A 242 12.75 9.01 0.71
CA ALA A 242 13.60 7.92 1.17
C ALA A 242 13.14 7.52 2.57
N TRP A 243 12.91 6.22 2.76
CA TRP A 243 12.58 5.68 4.06
C TRP A 243 13.34 4.39 4.33
N SER A 244 13.67 4.20 5.61
CA SER A 244 14.31 2.97 6.09
C SER A 244 13.39 2.27 7.06
N ASP A 245 13.18 0.97 6.85
CA ASP A 245 12.37 0.14 7.72
C ASP A 245 13.16 -0.31 8.98
N ARG A 246 12.46 -0.92 9.95
CA ARG A 246 13.10 -1.44 11.17
C ARG A 246 14.04 -2.62 10.92
N LYS A 247 13.94 -3.27 9.76
CA LYS A 247 14.83 -4.35 9.30
C LYS A 247 16.04 -3.79 8.52
N ARG A 248 16.24 -2.46 8.54
CA ARG A 248 17.30 -1.74 7.83
C ARG A 248 17.23 -1.86 6.31
N ARG A 249 16.06 -2.20 5.75
CA ARG A 249 15.84 -2.06 4.32
C ARG A 249 15.61 -0.59 4.02
N SER A 250 16.30 -0.08 3.02
CA SER A 250 16.17 1.31 2.63
C SER A 250 15.62 1.40 1.23
N ILE A 251 14.57 2.19 1.05
CA ILE A 251 13.88 2.33 -0.24
C ILE A 251 13.80 3.81 -0.59
N MET A 252 14.14 4.12 -1.84
CA MET A 252 14.07 5.46 -2.39
C MET A 252 13.08 5.49 -3.56
N ASN A 253 12.04 6.30 -3.39
CA ASN A 253 10.98 6.49 -4.37
C ASN A 253 11.23 7.75 -5.19
N LEU A 254 10.83 7.70 -6.46
CA LEU A 254 10.75 8.84 -7.35
C LEU A 254 9.32 8.98 -7.87
N CYS A 255 8.80 10.18 -7.71
CA CYS A 255 7.51 10.58 -8.23
C CYS A 255 7.68 11.86 -9.07
N VAL A 256 6.85 12.02 -10.09
CA VAL A 256 6.73 13.27 -10.86
C VAL A 256 5.37 13.86 -10.60
N ASN A 257 5.34 15.10 -10.13
CA ASN A 257 4.12 15.86 -9.93
C ASN A 257 3.95 16.90 -11.04
N SER A 258 2.73 17.01 -11.54
CA SER A 258 2.34 17.86 -12.67
C SER A 258 0.91 18.38 -12.49
N LYS A 259 0.39 19.17 -13.43
CA LYS A 259 -1.01 19.65 -13.38
C LYS A 259 -2.01 18.49 -13.41
N MET A 260 -1.66 17.38 -14.06
CA MET A 260 -2.46 16.18 -14.14
C MET A 260 -2.40 15.31 -12.86
N GLY A 261 -1.56 15.68 -11.89
CA GLY A 261 -1.35 14.96 -10.64
C GLY A 261 0.02 14.29 -10.53
N THR A 262 0.14 13.40 -9.56
CA THR A 262 1.39 12.71 -9.21
C THR A 262 1.46 11.33 -9.85
N VAL A 263 2.55 11.06 -10.55
CA VAL A 263 2.88 9.76 -11.12
C VAL A 263 4.05 9.15 -10.37
N PHE A 264 3.90 7.91 -9.92
CA PHE A 264 5.02 7.11 -9.42
C PHE A 264 5.86 6.61 -10.61
N LEU A 265 7.15 6.93 -10.63
CA LEU A 265 8.06 6.48 -11.67
C LEU A 265 8.77 5.19 -11.28
N SER A 266 9.43 5.21 -10.13
CA SER A 266 10.30 4.11 -9.73
C SER A 266 10.56 4.09 -8.23
N SER A 267 10.95 2.91 -7.76
CA SER A 267 11.40 2.66 -6.40
C SER A 267 12.66 1.82 -6.49
N LYS A 268 13.72 2.23 -5.81
CA LYS A 268 14.98 1.49 -5.73
C LYS A 268 15.23 1.06 -4.29
N GLU A 269 15.53 -0.22 -4.10
CA GLU A 269 16.09 -0.69 -2.82
C GLU A 269 17.57 -0.29 -2.77
N CYS A 270 17.93 0.51 -1.78
CA CYS A 270 19.26 1.07 -1.54
C CYS A 270 19.79 0.61 -0.17
N SER A 271 19.48 -0.63 0.23
CA SER A 271 19.89 -1.20 1.53
C SER A 271 21.42 -1.40 1.62
N ASP A 272 22.05 -1.74 0.50
CA ASP A 272 23.50 -2.05 0.41
C ASP A 272 24.35 -0.82 0.03
N GLU A 273 23.71 0.29 -0.31
CA GLU A 273 24.36 1.51 -0.75
C GLU A 273 24.39 2.52 0.39
N ALA A 274 25.56 3.12 0.65
CA ALA A 274 25.60 4.28 1.54
C ALA A 274 24.79 5.41 0.87
N HIS A 275 23.82 5.96 1.59
CA HIS A 275 22.97 7.10 1.16
C HIS A 275 23.76 8.40 1.08
N THR A 276 24.88 8.40 0.36
CA THR A 276 25.72 9.58 0.19
C THR A 276 24.99 10.62 -0.64
N SER A 277 25.37 11.88 -0.44
CA SER A 277 24.88 12.99 -1.27
C SER A 277 25.07 12.72 -2.77
N GLN A 278 26.16 12.03 -3.13
CA GLN A 278 26.49 11.67 -4.51
C GLN A 278 25.52 10.63 -5.08
N HIS A 279 25.19 9.59 -4.31
CA HIS A 279 24.28 8.55 -4.75
C HIS A 279 22.87 9.09 -5.01
N ILE A 280 22.38 9.94 -4.11
CA ILE A 280 21.09 10.61 -4.25
C ILE A 280 21.11 11.52 -5.48
N TYR A 281 22.19 12.29 -5.68
CA TYR A 281 22.39 13.12 -6.86
C TYR A 281 22.30 12.29 -8.15
N GLU A 282 22.98 11.15 -8.24
CA GLU A 282 22.98 10.28 -9.42
C GLU A 282 21.59 9.70 -9.71
N TYR A 283 20.87 9.28 -8.67
CA TYR A 283 19.53 8.74 -8.81
C TYR A 283 18.54 9.80 -9.31
N VAL A 284 18.58 11.00 -8.74
CA VAL A 284 17.76 12.13 -9.20
C VAL A 284 18.18 12.58 -10.60
N GLU A 285 19.48 12.65 -10.91
CA GLU A 285 19.96 13.00 -12.25
C GLU A 285 19.47 11.99 -13.29
N SER A 286 19.48 10.68 -13.00
CA SER A 286 18.97 9.67 -13.92
C SER A 286 17.49 9.88 -14.24
N CYS A 287 16.70 10.32 -13.26
CA CYS A 287 15.29 10.67 -13.41
C CYS A 287 15.10 11.93 -14.25
N ILE A 288 15.93 12.96 -14.04
CA ILE A 288 15.92 14.19 -14.84
C ILE A 288 16.19 13.86 -16.32
N GLN A 289 17.11 12.92 -16.60
CA GLN A 289 17.41 12.50 -17.96
C GLN A 289 16.26 11.69 -18.59
N GLU A 290 15.61 10.84 -17.82
CA GLU A 290 14.43 10.07 -18.27
C GLU A 290 13.25 10.99 -18.62
N VAL A 291 13.00 12.01 -17.79
CA VAL A 291 11.91 12.99 -17.99
C VAL A 291 12.24 14.01 -19.08
N GLY A 292 13.52 14.35 -19.26
CA GLY A 292 13.98 15.46 -20.10
C GLY A 292 14.29 16.69 -19.25
N PRO A 293 15.56 17.14 -19.19
CA PRO A 293 15.97 18.26 -18.32
C PRO A 293 15.23 19.57 -18.55
N GLU A 294 14.78 19.82 -19.77
CA GLU A 294 14.03 21.00 -20.19
C GLU A 294 12.59 21.01 -19.66
N HIS A 295 12.05 19.86 -19.28
CA HIS A 295 10.71 19.69 -18.73
C HIS A 295 10.68 19.73 -17.19
N VAL A 296 11.83 19.69 -16.54
CA VAL A 296 11.92 19.67 -15.07
C VAL A 296 12.10 21.09 -14.54
N VAL A 297 11.09 21.60 -13.83
CA VAL A 297 11.10 22.94 -13.24
C VAL A 297 11.64 22.91 -11.81
N GLN A 298 11.36 21.84 -11.07
CA GLN A 298 11.63 21.76 -9.64
C GLN A 298 12.01 20.34 -9.19
N ILE A 299 12.85 20.27 -8.16
CA ILE A 299 13.16 19.05 -7.42
C ILE A 299 12.79 19.28 -5.95
N VAL A 300 12.06 18.32 -5.36
CA VAL A 300 11.62 18.33 -3.96
C VAL A 300 12.25 17.13 -3.25
N THR A 301 13.04 17.41 -2.21
CA THR A 301 13.65 16.38 -1.37
C THR A 301 13.40 16.69 0.11
N ASP A 302 13.58 15.73 1.02
CA ASP A 302 13.58 16.03 2.45
C ASP A 302 14.82 16.87 2.88
N ASN A 303 14.90 17.26 4.16
CA ASN A 303 16.00 18.07 4.70
C ASN A 303 17.14 17.23 5.32
N ALA A 304 17.22 15.94 5.07
CA ALA A 304 18.32 15.11 5.54
C ALA A 304 19.65 15.67 5.01
N THR A 305 20.72 15.54 5.79
CA THR A 305 22.03 16.13 5.46
C THR A 305 22.54 15.69 4.08
N ASN A 306 22.30 14.43 3.71
CA ASN A 306 22.73 13.89 2.42
C ASN A 306 21.90 14.46 1.26
N ASN A 307 20.59 14.66 1.45
CA ASN A 307 19.74 15.35 0.48
C ASN A 307 20.16 16.81 0.31
N MET A 308 20.54 17.49 1.39
CA MET A 308 21.09 18.86 1.32
C MET A 308 22.43 18.92 0.57
N GLY A 309 23.24 17.86 0.62
CA GLY A 309 24.46 17.75 -0.18
C GLY A 309 24.16 17.52 -1.65
N ALA A 310 23.23 16.61 -1.96
CA ALA A 310 22.76 16.34 -3.32
C ALA A 310 22.17 17.61 -3.97
N ALA A 311 21.42 18.39 -3.19
CA ALA A 311 20.87 19.68 -3.59
C ALA A 311 21.93 20.68 -4.08
N LYS A 312 23.09 20.73 -3.41
CA LYS A 312 24.19 21.61 -3.79
C LYS A 312 24.78 21.18 -5.14
N LEU A 313 25.04 19.88 -5.30
CA LEU A 313 25.54 19.31 -6.55
C LEU A 313 24.58 19.55 -7.72
N LEU A 314 23.28 19.34 -7.50
CA LEU A 314 22.23 19.63 -8.49
C LEU A 314 22.22 21.11 -8.87
N LYS A 315 22.32 22.01 -7.88
CA LYS A 315 22.30 23.46 -8.13
C LYS A 315 23.51 23.94 -8.94
N GLU A 316 24.68 23.34 -8.73
CA GLU A 316 25.90 23.64 -9.49
C GLU A 316 25.78 23.16 -10.95
N LYS A 317 25.31 21.93 -11.17
CA LYS A 317 25.21 21.35 -12.51
C LYS A 317 23.97 21.79 -13.29
N ARG A 318 22.87 22.09 -12.62
CA ARG A 318 21.56 22.42 -13.19
C ARG A 318 21.00 23.71 -12.56
N PRO A 319 21.63 24.87 -12.79
CA PRO A 319 21.26 26.13 -12.13
C PRO A 319 19.86 26.65 -12.50
N LYS A 320 19.26 26.13 -13.59
CA LYS A 320 17.91 26.49 -14.06
C LYS A 320 16.79 25.76 -13.32
N ILE A 321 17.10 24.67 -12.60
CA ILE A 321 16.10 23.86 -11.89
C ILE A 321 16.02 24.34 -10.43
N PHE A 322 14.81 24.59 -9.94
CA PHE A 322 14.61 24.95 -8.54
C PHE A 322 14.78 23.73 -7.64
N TRP A 323 15.68 23.81 -6.67
CA TRP A 323 15.69 22.85 -5.56
C TRP A 323 14.88 23.39 -4.38
N THR A 324 14.03 22.55 -3.80
CA THR A 324 13.20 22.89 -2.65
C THR A 324 13.17 21.77 -1.63
N SER A 325 13.11 22.17 -0.37
CA SER A 325 12.86 21.27 0.74
C SER A 325 11.39 20.89 0.84
N CYS A 326 11.13 19.64 1.22
CA CYS A 326 9.79 19.15 1.57
C CYS A 326 9.13 20.02 2.65
N ALA A 327 7.92 20.50 2.36
CA ALA A 327 7.13 21.32 3.28
C ALA A 327 6.72 20.53 4.53
N THR A 328 6.23 19.30 4.36
CA THR A 328 5.84 18.39 5.45
C THR A 328 6.98 18.19 6.43
N HIS A 329 8.17 17.87 5.92
CA HIS A 329 9.34 17.67 6.75
C HIS A 329 9.79 18.97 7.43
N THR A 330 9.77 20.11 6.72
CA THR A 330 10.17 21.40 7.29
C THR A 330 9.23 21.86 8.41
N ILE A 331 7.92 21.69 8.26
CA ILE A 331 6.93 21.98 9.32
C ILE A 331 7.10 21.00 10.49
N ASN A 332 7.39 19.73 10.22
CA ASN A 332 7.67 18.75 11.26
C ASN A 332 8.89 19.17 12.11
N LEU A 333 9.95 19.70 11.49
CA LEU A 333 11.11 20.26 12.19
C LEU A 333 10.79 21.55 12.98
N MET A 334 9.78 22.33 12.56
CA MET A 334 9.27 23.46 13.35
C MET A 334 8.59 22.95 14.62
N LEU A 335 7.66 22.00 14.47
CA LEU A 335 6.95 21.38 15.58
C LEU A 335 7.93 20.73 16.57
N GLU A 336 8.94 20.03 16.05
CA GLU A 336 10.01 19.43 16.86
C GLU A 336 10.81 20.47 17.64
N GLY A 337 11.25 21.53 16.95
CA GLY A 337 11.98 22.62 17.60
C GLY A 337 11.16 23.27 18.73
N ILE A 338 9.87 23.49 18.51
CA ILE A 338 8.97 24.06 19.52
C ILE A 338 8.78 23.07 20.67
N GLY A 339 8.50 21.80 20.38
CA GLY A 339 8.35 20.77 21.41
C GLY A 339 9.62 20.52 22.24
N GLY A 340 10.79 20.88 21.73
CA GLY A 340 12.06 20.88 22.47
C GLY A 340 12.19 21.95 23.54
N LEU A 341 11.34 22.99 23.55
CA LEU A 341 11.37 24.04 24.58
C LEU A 341 10.99 23.44 25.95
N PRO A 342 11.68 23.80 27.06
CA PRO A 342 11.51 23.15 28.37
C PRO A 342 10.05 23.06 28.85
N ARG A 343 9.25 24.12 28.61
CA ARG A 343 7.84 24.17 28.99
C ARG A 343 6.95 23.14 28.27
N PHE A 344 7.28 22.79 27.02
CA PHE A 344 6.51 21.83 26.22
C PHE A 344 7.11 20.43 26.34
N LYS A 345 8.44 20.34 26.36
CA LYS A 345 9.19 19.09 26.50
C LYS A 345 8.76 18.30 27.74
N LYS A 346 8.64 18.98 28.89
CA LYS A 346 8.16 18.36 30.14
C LYS A 346 6.80 17.68 29.98
N VAL A 347 5.84 18.37 29.37
CA VAL A 347 4.47 17.85 29.17
C VAL A 347 4.48 16.69 28.17
N LEU A 348 5.24 16.81 27.09
CA LEU A 348 5.39 15.76 26.08
C LEU A 348 6.02 14.49 26.68
N ASP A 349 7.06 14.62 27.50
CA ASP A 349 7.71 13.51 28.17
C ASP A 349 6.77 12.84 29.19
N GLN A 350 6.00 13.63 29.95
CA GLN A 350 4.97 13.11 30.86
C GLN A 350 3.87 12.33 30.11
N ALA A 351 3.36 12.87 29.00
CA ALA A 351 2.37 12.19 28.17
C ALA A 351 2.93 10.88 27.56
N LYS A 352 4.19 10.90 27.13
CA LYS A 352 4.89 9.70 26.64
C LYS A 352 5.05 8.64 27.74
N GLN A 353 5.42 9.04 28.95
CA GLN A 353 5.54 8.12 30.09
C GLN A 353 4.20 7.49 30.46
N LEU A 354 3.12 8.30 30.50
CA LEU A 354 1.77 7.81 30.77
C LEU A 354 1.31 6.79 29.72
N THR A 355 1.50 7.10 28.44
CA THR A 355 1.13 6.18 27.36
C THR A 355 1.96 4.91 27.38
N ILE A 356 3.27 4.98 27.61
CA ILE A 356 4.12 3.80 27.79
C ILE A 356 3.59 2.94 28.96
N PHE A 357 3.26 3.56 30.10
CA PHE A 357 2.76 2.83 31.26
C PHE A 357 1.44 2.11 30.97
N ILE A 358 0.45 2.78 30.38
CA ILE A 358 -0.85 2.19 30.05
C ILE A 358 -0.69 0.97 29.14
N TYR A 359 0.19 1.07 28.12
CA TYR A 359 0.41 0.00 27.15
C TYR A 359 1.44 -1.06 27.59
N ALA A 360 2.18 -0.84 28.68
CA ALA A 360 3.22 -1.78 29.14
C ALA A 360 2.66 -3.09 29.71
N HIS A 361 1.41 -3.10 30.19
CA HIS A 361 0.81 -4.26 30.81
C HIS A 361 -0.59 -4.57 30.26
N HIS A 362 -0.89 -5.86 30.09
CA HIS A 362 -2.20 -6.31 29.59
C HIS A 362 -3.36 -5.79 30.46
N LYS A 363 -3.18 -5.78 31.80
CA LYS A 363 -4.22 -5.37 32.76
C LYS A 363 -4.53 -3.88 32.67
N THR A 364 -3.51 -3.02 32.57
CA THR A 364 -3.69 -1.55 32.42
C THR A 364 -4.27 -1.21 31.05
N LEU A 365 -3.86 -1.92 30.00
CA LEU A 365 -4.40 -1.74 28.65
C LEU A 365 -5.87 -2.17 28.55
N ALA A 366 -6.21 -3.35 29.10
CA ALA A 366 -7.58 -3.85 29.12
C ALA A 366 -8.51 -2.90 29.90
N MET A 367 -8.04 -2.40 31.04
CA MET A 367 -8.76 -1.42 31.84
C MET A 367 -8.98 -0.12 31.06
N MET A 368 -7.94 0.46 30.44
CA MET A 368 -8.10 1.65 29.60
C MET A 368 -9.15 1.43 28.51
N ARG A 369 -9.09 0.30 27.79
CA ARG A 369 -10.08 -0.03 26.74
C ARG A 369 -11.50 -0.21 27.28
N LYS A 370 -11.67 -0.67 28.51
CA LYS A 370 -12.99 -0.75 29.16
C LYS A 370 -13.56 0.65 29.36
N PHE A 371 -12.79 1.56 29.94
CA PHE A 371 -13.24 2.94 30.22
C PHE A 371 -13.34 3.81 28.96
N THR A 372 -12.62 3.49 27.88
CA THR A 372 -12.64 4.27 26.63
C THR A 372 -13.52 3.67 25.54
N ASN A 373 -14.36 2.67 25.83
CA ASN A 373 -15.18 1.95 24.84
C ASN A 373 -14.36 1.42 23.66
N LYS A 374 -13.24 0.76 23.99
CA LYS A 374 -12.24 0.21 23.05
C LYS A 374 -11.57 1.25 22.14
N ARG A 375 -11.73 2.55 22.40
CA ARG A 375 -11.00 3.61 21.69
C ARG A 375 -9.59 3.73 22.24
N ASP A 376 -8.62 3.22 21.49
CA ASP A 376 -7.20 3.30 21.85
C ASP A 376 -6.68 4.75 21.83
N ILE A 377 -5.59 4.98 22.57
CA ILE A 377 -4.85 6.25 22.51
C ILE A 377 -3.94 6.21 21.29
N ILE A 378 -3.92 7.28 20.50
CA ILE A 378 -3.00 7.40 19.37
C ILE A 378 -1.57 7.42 19.91
N ARG A 379 -0.76 6.44 19.51
CA ARG A 379 0.63 6.29 19.97
C ARG A 379 1.57 7.16 19.15
N PRO A 380 2.62 7.75 19.75
CA PRO A 380 3.66 8.43 19.00
C PRO A 380 4.32 7.45 18.02
N GLY A 381 4.32 7.79 16.73
CA GLY A 381 5.05 7.09 15.70
C GLY A 381 6.49 7.59 15.63
N VAL A 382 7.42 6.72 15.23
CA VAL A 382 8.87 7.05 15.19
C VAL A 382 9.18 8.18 14.20
N THR A 383 8.35 8.39 13.17
CA THR A 383 8.72 9.17 11.98
C THR A 383 8.12 10.58 11.90
N ARG A 384 7.20 11.02 12.78
CA ARG A 384 6.54 12.34 12.65
C ARG A 384 6.16 12.96 14.01
N PHE A 385 6.57 14.20 14.26
CA PHE A 385 6.21 15.00 15.45
C PHE A 385 4.70 15.26 15.54
N ALA A 386 4.01 15.24 14.39
CA ALA A 386 2.55 15.20 14.31
C ALA A 386 1.93 14.11 15.20
N SER A 387 2.60 12.96 15.34
CA SER A 387 2.11 11.87 16.18
C SER A 387 2.12 12.23 17.67
N ALA A 388 3.09 13.02 18.14
CA ALA A 388 3.11 13.51 19.52
C ALA A 388 1.95 14.48 19.80
N TYR A 389 1.61 15.34 18.83
CA TYR A 389 0.40 16.16 18.90
C TYR A 389 -0.87 15.30 18.94
N LEU A 390 -1.00 14.32 18.05
CA LEU A 390 -2.16 13.42 18.02
C LEU A 390 -2.30 12.62 19.33
N THR A 391 -1.19 12.24 19.95
CA THR A 391 -1.19 11.62 21.28
C THR A 391 -1.74 12.57 22.33
N LEU A 392 -1.27 13.83 22.38
CA LEU A 392 -1.82 14.83 23.31
C LEU A 392 -3.31 15.08 23.08
N GLN A 393 -3.73 15.17 21.82
CA GLN A 393 -5.13 15.36 21.44
C GLN A 393 -5.97 14.17 21.92
N SER A 394 -5.53 12.96 21.61
CA SER A 394 -6.21 11.73 22.04
C SER A 394 -6.24 11.57 23.56
N LEU A 395 -5.22 12.03 24.29
CA LEU A 395 -5.23 12.06 25.76
C LEU A 395 -6.26 13.06 26.28
N SER A 396 -6.31 14.26 25.71
CA SER A 396 -7.28 15.29 26.07
C SER A 396 -8.72 14.86 25.84
N GLU A 397 -9.00 14.20 24.71
CA GLU A 397 -10.34 13.65 24.38
C GLU A 397 -10.77 12.53 25.32
N LYS A 398 -9.80 11.81 25.91
CA LYS A 398 -10.02 10.69 26.83
C LYS A 398 -9.78 11.07 28.30
N LYS A 399 -9.68 12.36 28.61
CA LYS A 399 -9.28 12.86 29.92
C LYS A 399 -10.16 12.34 31.05
N GLU A 400 -11.48 12.47 30.90
CA GLU A 400 -12.42 12.08 31.96
C GLU A 400 -12.49 10.55 32.09
N GLN A 401 -12.45 9.81 30.98
CA GLN A 401 -12.38 8.34 30.99
C GLN A 401 -11.11 7.83 31.68
N LEU A 402 -9.97 8.47 31.43
CA LEU A 402 -8.71 8.14 32.10
C LEU A 402 -8.78 8.47 33.59
N ARG A 403 -9.40 9.59 33.97
CA ARG A 403 -9.62 9.90 35.40
C ARG A 403 -10.49 8.84 36.07
N HIS A 404 -11.61 8.46 35.47
CA HIS A 404 -12.44 7.38 35.98
C HIS A 404 -11.70 6.05 36.09
N MET A 405 -10.88 5.69 35.10
CA MET A 405 -10.02 4.51 35.16
C MET A 405 -9.12 4.54 36.40
N PHE A 406 -8.37 5.63 36.60
CA PHE A 406 -7.43 5.75 37.71
C PHE A 406 -8.10 5.94 39.08
N SER A 407 -9.40 6.23 39.14
CA SER A 407 -10.19 6.33 40.38
C SER A 407 -11.15 5.16 40.57
N SER A 408 -10.99 4.06 39.82
CA SER A 408 -11.86 2.89 39.92
C SER A 408 -11.37 1.89 40.96
N ASN A 409 -12.28 1.13 41.57
CA ASN A 409 -11.93 0.01 42.47
C ASN A 409 -11.01 -0.99 41.76
N GLU A 410 -11.23 -1.22 40.47
CA GLU A 410 -10.41 -2.11 39.62
C GLU A 410 -8.96 -1.65 39.52
N TRP A 411 -8.73 -0.32 39.55
CA TRP A 411 -7.40 0.25 39.63
C TRP A 411 -6.81 0.09 41.03
N GLU A 412 -7.56 0.34 42.10
CA GLU A 412 -7.08 0.17 43.48
C GLU A 412 -6.60 -1.27 43.74
N GLU A 413 -7.38 -2.26 43.31
CA GLU A 413 -7.06 -3.70 43.38
C GLU A 413 -5.95 -4.12 42.39
N CYS A 414 -5.56 -3.25 41.46
CA CYS A 414 -4.52 -3.56 40.50
C CYS A 414 -3.15 -3.46 41.15
N LYS A 415 -2.33 -4.53 41.06
CA LYS A 415 -0.94 -4.52 41.57
C LYS A 415 -0.07 -3.36 41.09
N PHE A 416 -0.43 -2.75 39.96
CA PHE A 416 0.30 -1.61 39.41
C PHE A 416 -0.05 -0.28 40.08
N SER A 417 -1.14 -0.16 40.84
CA SER A 417 -1.49 1.05 41.61
C SER A 417 -0.41 1.41 42.62
N ASN A 418 0.13 0.40 43.29
CA ASN A 418 1.20 0.52 44.28
C ASN A 418 2.61 0.57 43.67
N ALA A 419 2.76 0.43 42.36
CA ALA A 419 4.05 0.58 41.70
C ALA A 419 4.42 2.08 41.60
N VAL A 420 5.72 2.39 41.66
CA VAL A 420 6.22 3.79 41.54
C VAL A 420 5.68 4.47 40.28
N LYS A 421 5.68 3.76 39.14
CA LYS A 421 5.16 4.25 37.86
C LYS A 421 3.63 4.41 37.86
N GLY A 422 2.90 3.56 38.60
CA GLY A 422 1.45 3.65 38.71
C GLY A 422 1.00 4.83 39.57
N ARG A 423 1.62 5.02 40.74
CA ARG A 423 1.41 6.22 41.58
C ARG A 423 1.73 7.50 40.81
N SER A 424 2.87 7.53 40.11
CA SER A 424 3.25 8.69 39.28
C SER A 424 2.21 8.97 38.17
N SER A 425 1.70 7.92 37.52
CA SER A 425 0.66 8.06 36.48
C SER A 425 -0.68 8.52 37.05
N HIS A 426 -1.07 8.00 38.21
CA HIS A 426 -2.26 8.44 38.95
C HIS A 426 -2.18 9.93 39.30
N THR A 427 -1.07 10.37 39.91
CA THR A 427 -0.84 11.79 40.24
C THR A 427 -0.86 12.68 39.01
N LEU A 428 -0.31 12.19 37.90
CA LEU A 428 -0.30 12.93 36.63
C LEU A 428 -1.70 13.11 36.04
N VAL A 429 -2.52 12.06 36.02
CA VAL A 429 -3.88 12.07 35.46
C VAL A 429 -4.86 12.85 36.35
N THR A 430 -4.68 12.83 37.66
CA THR A 430 -5.49 13.60 38.60
C THR A 430 -5.09 15.08 38.64
N GLY A 431 -3.79 15.37 38.49
CA GLY A 431 -3.23 16.73 38.55
C GLY A 431 -3.73 17.68 37.46
N SER A 432 -4.22 18.86 37.86
CA SER A 432 -4.70 19.92 36.95
C SER A 432 -3.58 20.51 36.09
N THR A 433 -2.37 20.66 36.64
CA THR A 433 -1.20 21.25 35.97
C THR A 433 -0.82 20.50 34.69
N PHE A 434 -0.90 19.17 34.69
CA PHE A 434 -0.61 18.37 33.50
C PHE A 434 -1.60 18.67 32.39
N TRP A 435 -2.92 18.64 32.69
CA TRP A 435 -3.96 18.92 31.69
C TRP A 435 -3.95 20.36 31.20
N ALA A 436 -3.63 21.33 32.06
CA ALA A 436 -3.40 22.71 31.63
C ALA A 436 -2.21 22.80 30.65
N GLY A 437 -1.14 22.06 30.92
CA GLY A 437 0.01 21.92 30.01
C GLY A 437 -0.37 21.26 28.68
N VAL A 438 -1.16 20.18 28.70
CA VAL A 438 -1.67 19.50 27.50
C VAL A 438 -2.51 20.48 26.66
N ALA A 439 -3.43 21.21 27.28
CA ALA A 439 -4.25 22.21 26.60
C ALA A 439 -3.40 23.33 25.97
N LEU A 440 -2.37 23.81 26.67
CA LEU A 440 -1.44 24.80 26.13
C LEU A 440 -0.65 24.26 24.93
N CYS A 441 -0.12 23.04 25.01
CA CYS A 441 0.54 22.37 23.88
C CYS A 441 -0.40 22.28 22.67
N LEU A 442 -1.65 21.85 22.87
CA LEU A 442 -2.63 21.74 21.79
C LEU A 442 -2.91 23.10 21.14
N LYS A 443 -3.11 24.16 21.94
CA LYS A 443 -3.32 25.52 21.42
C LYS A 443 -2.14 26.02 20.58
N VAL A 444 -0.91 25.75 21.00
CA VAL A 444 0.31 26.23 20.31
C VAL A 444 0.65 25.39 19.08
N PHE A 445 0.47 24.08 19.13
CA PHE A 445 0.81 23.19 18.01
C PHE A 445 -0.28 23.11 16.95
N SER A 446 -1.55 23.28 17.32
CA SER A 446 -2.69 23.14 16.40
C SER A 446 -2.54 23.96 15.12
N PRO A 447 -2.14 25.25 15.14
CA PRO A 447 -2.02 26.05 13.92
C PRO A 447 -1.02 25.44 12.93
N LEU A 448 0.16 25.02 13.37
CA LEU A 448 1.15 24.37 12.51
C LEU A 448 0.73 22.97 12.06
N VAL A 449 -0.02 22.23 12.88
CA VAL A 449 -0.57 20.92 12.51
C VAL A 449 -1.65 21.06 11.43
N LYS A 450 -2.45 22.15 11.43
CA LYS A 450 -3.37 22.46 10.33
C LYS A 450 -2.60 22.67 9.02
N VAL A 451 -1.53 23.47 9.05
CA VAL A 451 -0.67 23.66 7.86
C VAL A 451 -0.05 22.33 7.42
N LEU A 452 0.43 21.52 8.37
CA LEU A 452 0.98 20.20 8.08
C LEU A 452 -0.03 19.30 7.37
N ARG A 453 -1.27 19.22 7.86
CA ARG A 453 -2.34 18.43 7.23
C ARG A 453 -2.71 18.96 5.85
N MET A 454 -2.63 20.26 5.63
CA MET A 454 -2.88 20.85 4.31
C MET A 454 -1.80 20.47 3.30
N VAL A 455 -0.52 20.47 3.69
CA VAL A 455 0.57 20.11 2.76
C VAL A 455 0.70 18.60 2.53
N ASP A 456 0.24 17.79 3.48
CA ASP A 456 0.22 16.33 3.41
C ASP A 456 -1.06 15.78 2.73
N ALA A 457 -1.98 16.67 2.34
CA ALA A 457 -3.23 16.30 1.70
C ALA A 457 -3.09 16.28 0.17
N ASP A 458 -3.43 15.15 -0.46
CA ASP A 458 -3.25 14.93 -1.90
C ASP A 458 -4.30 15.61 -2.81
N TRP A 459 -5.32 16.27 -2.24
CA TRP A 459 -6.48 16.76 -3.01
C TRP A 459 -6.43 18.25 -3.38
N LYS A 460 -5.48 19.04 -2.86
CA LYS A 460 -5.32 20.47 -3.18
C LYS A 460 -3.85 20.85 -3.38
N PRO A 461 -3.49 21.55 -4.49
CA PRO A 461 -2.15 22.11 -4.65
C PRO A 461 -1.81 23.05 -3.49
N SER A 462 -0.82 22.66 -2.67
CA SER A 462 -0.55 23.33 -1.40
C SER A 462 0.45 24.48 -1.51
N MET A 463 1.29 24.51 -2.54
CA MET A 463 2.41 25.44 -2.67
C MET A 463 2.01 26.92 -2.53
N GLY A 464 0.92 27.34 -3.20
CA GLY A 464 0.40 28.71 -3.13
C GLY A 464 -0.17 29.10 -1.76
N PHE A 465 -0.44 28.13 -0.88
CA PHE A 465 -1.01 28.35 0.45
C PHE A 465 0.03 28.24 1.58
N VAL A 466 1.13 27.51 1.38
CA VAL A 466 2.12 27.22 2.45
C VAL A 466 2.57 28.47 3.19
N TYR A 467 3.01 29.51 2.48
CA TYR A 467 3.54 30.72 3.10
C TYR A 467 2.46 31.49 3.87
N GLY A 468 1.28 31.66 3.25
CA GLY A 468 0.15 32.40 3.83
C GLY A 468 -0.40 31.70 5.08
N GLU A 469 -0.56 30.37 5.03
CA GLU A 469 -1.01 29.58 6.18
C GLU A 469 0.03 29.56 7.31
N ILE A 470 1.34 29.55 7.01
CA ILE A 470 2.37 29.71 8.06
C ILE A 470 2.27 31.11 8.70
N LYS A 471 2.03 32.16 7.91
CA LYS A 471 1.84 33.53 8.43
C LYS A 471 0.61 33.61 9.33
N LYS A 472 -0.50 32.97 8.93
CA LYS A 472 -1.71 32.83 9.76
C LYS A 472 -1.44 32.04 11.03
N ALA A 473 -0.74 30.91 10.93
CA ALA A 473 -0.37 30.09 12.08
C ALA A 473 0.50 30.85 13.10
N LYS A 474 1.43 31.69 12.64
CA LYS A 474 2.21 32.58 13.53
C LYS A 474 1.29 33.52 14.32
N LYS A 475 0.28 34.12 13.67
CA LYS A 475 -0.71 35.00 14.34
C LYS A 475 -1.54 34.23 15.36
N GLU A 476 -2.12 33.09 14.97
CA GLU A 476 -2.90 32.23 15.87
C GLU A 476 -2.10 31.83 17.12
N ILE A 477 -0.80 31.55 16.99
CA ILE A 477 0.08 31.24 18.13
C ILE A 477 0.30 32.45 19.05
N ILE A 478 0.48 33.64 18.49
CA ILE A 478 0.65 34.89 19.26
C ILE A 478 -0.63 35.17 20.07
N ASP A 479 -1.79 35.05 19.42
CA ASP A 479 -3.10 35.26 20.04
C ASP A 479 -3.37 34.20 21.12
N ALA A 480 -3.04 32.94 20.87
CA ALA A 480 -3.18 31.85 21.84
C ALA A 480 -2.31 32.03 23.10
N LEU A 481 -1.25 32.84 23.01
CA LEU A 481 -0.38 33.21 24.12
C LEU A 481 -0.67 34.61 24.67
N GLY A 482 -1.82 35.18 24.31
CA GLY A 482 -2.30 36.48 24.82
C GLY A 482 -1.38 37.65 24.48
N GLY A 483 -0.66 37.59 23.35
CA GLY A 483 0.30 38.63 22.97
C GLY A 483 1.52 38.74 23.89
N ASN A 484 1.76 37.77 24.77
CA ASN A 484 2.92 37.80 25.66
C ASN A 484 4.22 37.53 24.88
N LYS A 485 4.98 38.59 24.61
CA LYS A 485 6.23 38.55 23.83
C LYS A 485 7.22 37.51 24.36
N LYS A 486 7.47 37.47 25.68
CA LYS A 486 8.39 36.50 26.29
C LYS A 486 7.94 35.05 26.03
N ALA A 487 6.63 34.83 25.92
CA ALA A 487 6.07 33.51 25.68
C ALA A 487 6.09 33.10 24.20
N TYR A 488 5.74 33.99 23.25
CA TYR A 488 5.64 33.61 21.83
C TYR A 488 6.96 33.75 21.07
N GLU A 489 7.83 34.69 21.43
CA GLU A 489 9.04 35.04 20.67
C GLU A 489 9.98 33.84 20.44
N PRO A 490 10.25 32.97 21.43
CA PRO A 490 11.04 31.76 21.19
C PRO A 490 10.42 30.83 20.13
N ILE A 491 9.08 30.73 20.08
CA ILE A 491 8.36 29.91 19.11
C ILE A 491 8.50 30.51 17.71
N ILE A 492 8.22 31.81 17.57
CA ILE A 492 8.27 32.50 16.28
C ILE A 492 9.69 32.50 15.70
N ASN A 493 10.71 32.60 16.57
CA ASN A 493 12.11 32.47 16.18
C ASN A 493 12.43 31.06 15.64
N ILE A 494 11.91 30.00 16.26
CA ILE A 494 12.07 28.63 15.75
C ILE A 494 11.40 28.49 14.38
N ILE A 495 10.16 28.94 14.23
CA ILE A 495 9.42 28.88 12.96
C ILE A 495 10.20 29.62 11.87
N SER A 496 10.62 30.85 12.15
CA SER A 496 11.34 31.69 11.17
C SER A 496 12.70 31.11 10.81
N LYS A 497 13.46 30.59 11.78
CA LYS A 497 14.75 29.92 11.53
C LYS A 497 14.61 28.67 10.66
N LYS A 498 13.59 27.84 10.89
CA LYS A 498 13.35 26.62 10.10
C LYS A 498 12.79 26.93 8.71
N MET A 499 12.01 28.00 8.60
CA MET A 499 11.43 28.49 7.34
C MET A 499 12.47 29.09 6.40
N LYS A 500 13.50 29.77 6.94
CA LYS A 500 14.49 30.56 6.18
C LYS A 500 15.17 29.79 5.06
N GLY A 501 15.10 30.34 3.85
CA GLY A 501 15.66 29.79 2.62
C GLY A 501 14.93 28.54 2.11
N ARG A 502 13.80 28.19 2.73
CA ARG A 502 13.02 26.96 2.46
C ARG A 502 11.61 27.32 2.05
N LEU A 503 10.70 27.44 3.02
CA LEU A 503 9.28 27.75 2.77
C LEU A 503 9.02 29.25 2.60
N ASP A 504 10.07 30.07 2.67
CA ASP A 504 10.12 31.47 2.24
C ASP A 504 11.08 31.68 1.06
N SER A 505 11.38 30.62 0.30
CA SER A 505 12.15 30.76 -0.93
C SER A 505 11.39 31.59 -1.97
N LYS A 506 12.11 32.11 -2.97
CA LYS A 506 11.51 32.90 -4.07
C LYS A 506 10.31 32.17 -4.69
N LEU A 507 10.41 30.85 -4.89
CA LEU A 507 9.32 30.05 -5.46
C LEU A 507 8.06 30.05 -4.58
N HIS A 508 8.19 29.84 -3.27
CA HIS A 508 7.05 29.88 -2.34
C HIS A 508 6.45 31.27 -2.17
N LEU A 509 7.31 32.31 -2.17
CA LEU A 509 6.86 33.70 -2.11
C LEU A 509 6.11 34.10 -3.38
N THR A 510 6.62 33.75 -4.55
CA THR A 510 5.94 33.97 -5.83
C THR A 510 4.60 33.23 -5.87
N ALA A 511 4.56 31.97 -5.43
CA ALA A 511 3.33 31.20 -5.36
C ALA A 511 2.28 31.84 -4.44
N TYR A 512 2.69 32.42 -3.31
CA TYR A 512 1.81 33.19 -2.42
C TYR A 512 1.34 34.50 -3.04
N LEU A 513 2.21 35.23 -3.75
CA LEU A 513 1.85 36.47 -4.43
C LEU A 513 0.85 36.24 -5.57
N LEU A 514 0.98 35.13 -6.28
CA LEU A 514 0.10 34.77 -7.40
C LEU A 514 -1.21 34.11 -6.97
N ASN A 515 -1.42 33.85 -5.67
CA ASN A 515 -2.62 33.20 -5.17
C ASN A 515 -3.73 34.23 -4.88
N PRO A 516 -4.82 34.28 -5.67
CA PRO A 516 -5.89 35.28 -5.51
C PRO A 516 -6.52 35.25 -4.11
N TYR A 517 -6.54 34.08 -3.45
CA TYR A 517 -7.11 33.87 -2.12
C TYR A 517 -6.60 34.84 -1.05
N TYR A 518 -5.35 35.30 -1.16
CA TYR A 518 -4.76 36.20 -0.16
C TYR A 518 -4.89 37.69 -0.51
N HIS A 519 -5.29 38.04 -1.73
CA HIS A 519 -5.24 39.41 -2.23
C HIS A 519 -6.61 39.97 -2.64
N TYR A 520 -7.61 39.11 -2.90
CA TYR A 520 -8.96 39.51 -3.29
C TYR A 520 -9.99 39.08 -2.23
N LYS A 521 -11.04 39.89 -2.03
CA LYS A 521 -12.12 39.60 -1.08
C LYS A 521 -13.02 38.43 -1.54
N ASP A 522 -13.20 38.28 -2.85
CA ASP A 522 -13.91 37.19 -3.52
C ASP A 522 -12.97 36.56 -4.58
N PRO A 523 -12.13 35.59 -4.18
CA PRO A 523 -11.06 35.02 -5.01
C PRO A 523 -11.47 33.91 -5.97
#